data_AF-A0A520B4J4-F1
#
_entry.id   AF-A0A520B4J4-F1
#
_cell.length_a   1.000
_cell.length_b   1.000
_cell.length_c   1.000
_cell.angle_alpha   90.00
_cell.angle_beta   90.00
_cell.angle_gamma   90.00
#
_symmetry.space_group_name_H-M   'P 1'
#
loop_
_entity.id
_entity.type
_entity.pdbx_description
1 polymer ?
#
loop_
_entity_poly.entity_id
_entity_poly.type
_entity_poly.pdbx_seq_one_letter_code
_entity_poly.pdbx_strand_id
1 'polypeptide(L)'
;EQREVNYTSTLKQMQILTEKGILKRDESQMKHIYIPVEAESKTKNQMLDKFVNTLYKGSASSLVMQLLGNDKTSKEDIEEIKRLLENLD
;
A
#
# COMPACT_ATOMS: atom_id res chain seq x y z
N GLU A 1 -15.78 4.45 6.81
CA GLU A 1 -15.85 4.69 8.27
C GLU A 1 -14.82 5.72 8.67
N GLN A 2 -15.17 6.69 9.49
CA GLN A 2 -14.24 7.68 10.03
C GLN A 2 -13.85 7.20 11.43
N ARG A 3 -12.62 6.68 11.57
CA ARG A 3 -12.14 6.11 12.81
C ARG A 3 -11.68 7.24 13.73
N GLU A 4 -12.14 7.25 14.97
CA GLU A 4 -11.65 8.19 15.97
C GLU A 4 -10.17 7.90 16.26
N VAL A 5 -9.30 8.88 16.04
CA VAL A 5 -7.86 8.75 16.23
C VAL A 5 -7.35 9.88 17.13
N ASN A 6 -6.54 9.52 18.12
CA ASN A 6 -5.93 10.48 19.03
C ASN A 6 -4.81 11.27 18.34
N TYR A 7 -4.85 12.60 18.45
CA TYR A 7 -3.87 13.51 17.84
C TYR A 7 -2.43 13.14 18.19
N THR A 8 -2.15 12.89 19.47
CA THR A 8 -0.81 12.55 19.96
C THR A 8 -0.32 11.21 19.45
N SER A 9 -1.23 10.23 19.27
CA SER A 9 -0.90 8.94 18.67
C SER A 9 -0.50 9.09 17.21
N THR A 10 -1.25 9.88 16.44
CA THR A 10 -0.90 10.20 15.05
C THR A 10 0.45 10.92 14.99
N LEU A 11 0.65 11.94 15.84
CA LEU A 11 1.93 12.67 15.89
C LEU A 11 3.10 11.75 16.22
N LYS A 12 2.96 10.84 17.18
CA LYS A 12 4.03 9.90 17.53
C LYS A 12 4.34 8.94 16.38
N GLN A 13 3.33 8.48 15.64
CA GLN A 13 3.56 7.68 14.43
C GLN A 13 4.36 8.46 13.39
N MET A 14 4.02 9.73 13.12
CA MET A 14 4.75 10.57 12.16
C MET A 14 6.21 10.81 12.60
N GLN A 15 6.45 10.98 13.90
CA GLN A 15 7.81 11.07 14.46
C GLN A 15 8.60 9.78 14.25
N ILE A 16 8.02 8.62 14.56
CA ILE A 16 8.68 7.31 14.33
C ILE A 16 9.01 7.12 12.85
N LEU A 17 8.12 7.50 11.94
CA LEU A 17 8.37 7.41 10.50
C LEU A 17 9.48 8.37 10.04
N THR A 18 9.61 9.53 10.69
CA THR A 18 10.71 10.47 10.45
C THR A 18 12.04 9.91 10.97
N GLU A 19 12.05 9.36 12.20
CA GLU A 19 13.22 8.69 12.80
C GLU A 19 13.69 7.50 11.93
N LYS A 20 12.75 6.80 11.28
CA LYS A 20 13.04 5.71 10.32
C LYS A 20 13.46 6.18 8.93
N GLY A 21 13.49 7.49 8.66
CA GLY A 21 13.85 8.06 7.36
C GLY A 21 12.79 7.84 6.27
N ILE A 22 11.56 7.46 6.63
CA ILE A 22 10.45 7.27 5.68
C ILE A 22 9.81 8.62 5.34
N LEU A 23 9.78 9.53 6.31
CA LEU A 23 9.30 10.89 6.16
C LEU A 23 10.44 11.88 6.43
N LYS A 24 10.40 13.01 5.72
CA LYS A 24 11.12 14.22 6.07
C LYS A 24 10.15 15.18 6.76
N ARG A 25 10.58 15.74 7.89
CA ARG A 25 9.84 16.81 8.56
C ARG A 25 10.39 18.17 8.10
N ASP A 26 9.51 19.10 7.81
CA ASP A 26 9.87 20.51 7.66
C ASP A 26 9.93 21.17 9.05
N GLU A 27 11.10 21.74 9.37
CA GLU A 27 11.37 22.40 10.65
C GLU A 27 11.43 23.93 10.53
N SER A 28 11.16 24.48 9.34
CA SER A 28 11.23 25.92 9.08
C SER A 28 10.11 26.72 9.75
N GLN A 29 9.02 26.06 10.15
CA GLN A 29 7.84 26.67 10.75
C GLN A 29 7.34 25.83 11.92
N MET A 30 6.55 26.43 12.82
CA MET A 30 5.90 25.71 13.94
C MET A 30 4.81 24.70 13.49
N LYS A 31 4.65 24.47 12.18
CA LYS A 31 3.66 23.54 11.63
C LYS A 31 4.27 22.15 11.47
N HIS A 32 3.48 21.12 11.77
CA HIS A 32 3.85 19.71 11.57
C HIS A 32 3.65 19.30 10.11
N ILE A 33 4.56 19.74 9.22
CA ILE A 33 4.55 19.35 7.81
C ILE A 33 5.52 18.18 7.61
N TYR A 34 5.00 17.10 7.02
CA TYR A 34 5.75 15.88 6.73
C TYR A 34 5.66 15.56 5.24
N ILE A 35 6.77 15.13 4.66
CA ILE A 35 6.93 14.86 3.23
C ILE A 35 7.46 13.43 3.07
N PRO A 36 6.86 12.59 2.21
CA PRO A 36 7.39 11.26 1.92
C PRO A 36 8.77 11.35 1.27
N VAL A 37 9.71 10.50 1.71
CA VAL A 37 11.07 10.45 1.14
C VAL A 37 11.11 9.59 -0.13
N GLU A 38 10.17 8.66 -0.28
CA GLU A 38 10.12 7.71 -1.38
C GLU A 38 8.78 7.81 -2.14
N ALA A 39 8.82 7.46 -3.42
CA ALA A 39 7.62 7.42 -4.25
C ALA A 39 6.67 6.30 -3.79
N GLU A 40 5.38 6.60 -3.80
CA GLU A 40 4.32 5.66 -3.38
C GLU A 40 4.39 4.32 -4.14
N SER A 41 4.64 4.34 -5.46
CA SER A 41 4.67 3.10 -6.26
C SER A 41 5.78 2.15 -5.82
N LYS A 42 6.95 2.70 -5.45
CA LYS A 42 8.09 1.91 -4.98
C LYS A 42 7.74 1.20 -3.66
N THR A 43 7.13 1.92 -2.73
CA THR A 43 6.66 1.33 -1.47
C THR A 43 5.58 0.27 -1.69
N LYS A 44 4.61 0.55 -2.57
CA LYS A 44 3.55 -0.42 -2.91
C LYS A 44 4.11 -1.70 -3.51
N ASN A 45 5.05 -1.60 -4.45
CA ASN A 45 5.69 -2.77 -5.06
C ASN A 45 6.45 -3.59 -4.02
N GLN A 46 7.27 -2.96 -3.18
CA GLN A 46 7.99 -3.64 -2.11
C GLN A 46 7.05 -4.35 -1.12
N MET A 47 5.93 -3.72 -0.77
CA MET A 47 4.92 -4.33 0.09
C MET A 47 4.24 -5.52 -0.57
N LEU A 48 3.88 -5.40 -1.86
CA LEU A 48 3.27 -6.48 -2.64
C LEU A 48 4.22 -7.67 -2.77
N ASP A 49 5.48 -7.43 -3.13
CA ASP A 49 6.50 -8.47 -3.25
C ASP A 49 6.67 -9.22 -1.93
N LYS A 50 6.77 -8.49 -0.82
CA LYS A 50 6.86 -9.10 0.51
C LYS A 50 5.61 -9.92 0.84
N PHE A 51 4.43 -9.40 0.52
CA PHE A 51 3.15 -10.08 0.77
C PHE A 51 3.02 -11.38 -0.04
N VAL A 52 3.30 -11.34 -1.34
CA VAL A 52 3.27 -12.50 -2.25
C VAL A 52 4.28 -13.55 -1.79
N ASN A 53 5.50 -13.16 -1.46
CA ASN A 53 6.53 -14.08 -0.99
C ASN A 53 6.17 -14.72 0.36
N THR A 54 5.61 -13.96 1.29
CA THR A 54 5.34 -14.44 2.66
C THR A 54 4.11 -15.34 2.71
N LEU A 55 3.01 -14.96 2.04
CA LEU A 55 1.73 -15.67 2.16
C LEU A 55 1.46 -16.66 1.03
N TYR A 56 1.95 -16.37 -0.17
CA TYR A 56 1.68 -17.15 -1.38
C TYR A 56 2.94 -17.86 -1.91
N LYS A 57 4.01 -17.91 -1.10
CA LYS A 57 5.28 -18.56 -1.44
C LYS A 57 5.86 -18.10 -2.79
N GLY A 58 5.63 -16.85 -3.15
CA GLY A 58 6.11 -16.26 -4.42
C GLY A 58 5.18 -16.49 -5.62
N SER A 59 4.04 -17.19 -5.44
CA SER A 59 3.13 -17.50 -6.55
C SER A 59 2.14 -16.36 -6.80
N ALA A 60 2.41 -15.56 -7.84
CA ALA A 60 1.46 -14.56 -8.34
C ALA A 60 0.13 -15.20 -8.79
N SER A 61 0.19 -16.37 -9.44
CA SER A 61 -1.01 -17.10 -9.89
C SER A 61 -1.91 -17.53 -8.73
N SER A 62 -1.32 -17.93 -7.59
CA SER A 62 -2.08 -18.27 -6.39
C SER A 62 -2.76 -17.05 -5.76
N LEU A 63 -2.10 -15.88 -5.79
CA LEU A 63 -2.73 -14.62 -5.37
C LEU A 63 -3.92 -14.27 -6.28
N VAL A 64 -3.73 -14.31 -7.60
CA VAL A 64 -4.79 -14.01 -8.58
C VAL A 64 -5.98 -14.97 -8.40
N MET A 65 -5.72 -16.27 -8.24
CA MET A 65 -6.76 -17.26 -7.98
C MET A 65 -7.54 -16.96 -6.69
N GLN A 66 -6.86 -16.54 -5.62
CA GLN A 66 -7.53 -16.15 -4.37
C GLN A 66 -8.36 -14.88 -4.51
N LEU A 67 -7.88 -13.90 -5.29
CA LEU A 67 -8.63 -12.68 -5.59
C LEU A 67 -9.90 -13.00 -6.39
N LEU A 68 -9.78 -13.81 -7.45
CA LEU A 68 -10.91 -14.19 -8.30
C LEU A 68 -11.87 -15.19 -7.64
N GLY A 69 -11.38 -16.03 -6.73
CA GLY A 69 -12.16 -17.04 -6.02
C GLY A 69 -12.91 -16.53 -4.78
N ASN A 70 -12.71 -15.27 -4.38
CA ASN A 70 -13.49 -14.64 -3.33
C ASN A 70 -14.82 -14.11 -3.90
N ASP A 71 -15.94 -14.36 -3.22
CA ASP A 71 -17.32 -13.93 -3.59
C ASP A 71 -17.53 -12.40 -3.71
N LYS A 72 -16.45 -11.60 -3.63
CA LYS A 72 -16.47 -10.14 -3.71
C LYS A 72 -16.01 -9.60 -5.06
N THR A 73 -15.55 -10.45 -5.96
CA THR A 73 -15.07 -10.03 -7.28
C THR A 73 -16.26 -9.95 -8.23
N SER A 74 -16.60 -8.73 -8.63
CA SER A 74 -17.70 -8.48 -9.55
C SER A 74 -17.38 -9.00 -10.95
N LYS A 75 -18.41 -9.20 -11.78
CA LYS A 75 -18.18 -9.60 -13.19
C LYS A 75 -17.37 -8.52 -13.93
N GLU A 76 -17.61 -7.27 -13.58
CA GLU A 76 -16.92 -6.09 -14.09
C GLU A 76 -15.43 -6.14 -13.77
N ASP A 77 -15.06 -6.48 -12.52
CA ASP A 77 -13.66 -6.64 -12.10
C ASP A 77 -12.96 -7.77 -12.87
N ILE A 78 -13.65 -8.90 -13.09
CA ILE A 78 -13.10 -10.03 -13.86
C ILE A 78 -12.82 -9.61 -15.31
N GLU A 79 -13.74 -8.91 -15.95
CA GLU A 79 -13.57 -8.44 -17.32
C GLU A 79 -12.46 -7.38 -17.43
N GLU A 80 -12.30 -6.52 -16.42
CA GLU A 80 -11.17 -5.59 -16.36
C GLU A 80 -9.83 -6.32 -16.23
N ILE A 81 -9.75 -7.32 -15.35
CA ILE A 81 -8.54 -8.14 -15.18
C ILE A 81 -8.21 -8.87 -16.49
N LYS A 82 -9.19 -9.44 -17.20
CA LYS A 82 -8.97 -10.07 -18.51
C LYS A 82 -8.39 -9.08 -19.52
N ARG A 83 -8.98 -7.88 -19.63
CA ARG A 83 -8.46 -6.83 -20.52
C ARG A 83 -7.04 -6.44 -20.16
N LEU A 84 -6.72 -6.29 -18.87
CA LEU A 84 -5.36 -5.96 -18.43
C LEU A 84 -4.36 -7.05 -18.82
N LEU A 85 -4.74 -8.33 -18.68
CA LEU A 85 -3.90 -9.47 -19.10
C LEU A 85 -3.66 -9.48 -20.61
N GLU A 86 -4.70 -9.23 -21.42
CA GLU A 86 -4.57 -9.13 -22.88
C GLU A 86 -3.65 -7.98 -23.35
N ASN A 87 -3.48 -6.94 -22.54
CA ASN A 87 -2.60 -5.81 -22.83
C ASN A 87 -1.16 -5.98 -22.31
N LEU A 88 -0.85 -7.10 -21.63
CA LEU A 88 0.49 -7.43 -21.14
C LEU A 88 1.31 -8.25 -22.14
N ASP A 89 0.66 -8.81 -23.17
CA ASP A 89 1.27 -9.48 -24.33
C ASP A 89 1.58 -8.48 -25.46
#